data_AF-A0A7G8IRI1-F1
#
_entry.id   AF-A0A7G8IRI1-F1
#
_cell.length_a   1.000
_cell.length_b   1.000
_cell.length_c   1.000
_cell.angle_alpha   90.00
_cell.angle_beta   90.00
_cell.angle_gamma   90.00
#
_symmetry.space_group_name_H-M   'P 1'
#
loop_
_entity.id
_entity.type
_entity.pdbx_description
1 polymer ?
#
loop_
_entity_poly.entity_id
_entity_poly.type
_entity_poly.pdbx_seq_one_letter_code
_entity_poly.pdbx_strand_id
1 'polypeptide(L)'
;MVKPLLALLLTMVLQLAHVDSAAADDRDQVFLEQRFSDWPEWTLPAPLPRPRGRQDLIYPKWFDGTWKVRSEQLDDRGHPQSGDEPLSHHARFRLNQRGDLVGDRVFNAHSVGEALLGTQLLSVEQDPDQVNRQLARLKGDLMLETTVIGRRESNPREGAVFFSDELALQVLHGPAAPRISRIETLTRYERCGAAICADQRQVSHAGPGLESDSTLEGRSSRFQLTLTPLSLDPAGVSAPPADLASGTTTAVSGDR
;
A
#
# COMPACT_ATOMS: atom_id res chain seq x y z
N MET A 1 47.39 -14.22 47.68
CA MET A 1 47.27 -12.84 47.14
C MET A 1 47.10 -12.96 45.63
N VAL A 2 45.96 -12.47 45.12
CA VAL A 2 45.65 -11.99 43.75
C VAL A 2 45.84 -12.95 42.54
N LYS A 3 44.71 -13.28 41.88
CA LYS A 3 44.45 -13.84 40.53
C LYS A 3 45.10 -13.00 39.39
N PRO A 4 44.88 -13.27 38.07
CA PRO A 4 44.83 -14.49 37.25
C PRO A 4 45.70 -14.37 35.96
N LEU A 5 45.87 -15.46 35.21
CA LEU A 5 46.23 -15.41 33.78
C LEU A 5 45.14 -16.15 32.99
N LEU A 6 44.06 -15.43 32.69
CA LEU A 6 42.99 -15.86 31.80
C LEU A 6 42.56 -14.61 31.01
N ALA A 7 42.29 -14.80 29.72
CA ALA A 7 41.81 -13.80 28.76
C ALA A 7 42.89 -13.00 27.99
N LEU A 8 43.67 -13.70 27.17
CA LEU A 8 44.17 -13.14 25.89
C LEU A 8 43.19 -13.55 24.78
N LEU A 9 41.95 -13.08 24.83
CA LEU A 9 40.95 -13.29 23.77
C LEU A 9 39.74 -12.34 23.92
N LEU A 10 40.00 -11.04 24.06
CA LEU A 10 38.92 -10.05 23.97
C LEU A 10 39.49 -8.65 23.74
N THR A 11 39.69 -8.27 22.48
CA THR A 11 39.58 -6.89 21.99
C THR A 11 40.02 -6.84 20.53
N MET A 12 39.19 -7.35 19.63
CA MET A 12 39.05 -6.73 18.32
C MET A 12 37.59 -6.32 18.24
N VAL A 13 37.41 -5.03 18.53
CA VAL A 13 36.15 -4.32 18.64
C VAL A 13 35.32 -4.61 17.40
N LEU A 14 34.25 -5.39 17.60
CA LEU A 14 33.10 -5.41 16.72
C LEU A 14 32.54 -3.99 16.74
N GLN A 15 32.99 -3.14 15.82
CA GLN A 15 32.29 -1.89 15.52
C GLN A 15 30.95 -2.31 14.93
N LEU A 16 29.97 -2.51 15.80
CA LEU A 16 28.56 -2.48 15.47
C LEU A 16 28.34 -1.09 14.87
N ALA A 17 28.37 -1.01 13.54
CA ALA A 17 27.81 0.11 12.82
C ALA A 17 26.36 0.22 13.28
N HIS A 18 26.13 1.09 14.26
CA HIS A 18 24.82 1.66 14.49
C HIS A 18 24.60 2.50 13.24
N VAL A 19 23.93 1.92 12.26
CA VAL A 19 23.41 2.70 11.14
C VAL A 19 22.42 3.64 11.81
N ASP A 20 22.80 4.90 12.00
CA ASP A 20 21.91 5.93 12.51
C ASP A 20 20.65 5.89 11.64
N SER A 21 19.50 5.58 12.24
CA SER A 21 18.24 5.44 11.51
C SER A 21 17.90 6.72 10.76
N ALA A 22 18.19 7.88 11.35
CA ALA A 22 18.05 9.19 10.71
C ALA A 22 18.88 9.33 9.42
N ALA A 23 20.09 8.78 9.37
CA ALA A 23 20.92 8.80 8.16
C ALA A 23 20.46 7.77 7.11
N ALA A 24 19.73 6.72 7.51
CA ALA A 24 19.07 5.82 6.56
C ALA A 24 17.80 6.47 5.98
N ASP A 25 17.02 7.13 6.83
CA ASP A 25 15.80 7.86 6.48
C ASP A 25 16.07 8.97 5.45
N ASP A 26 17.12 9.77 5.67
CA ASP A 26 17.53 10.84 4.75
C ASP A 26 17.99 10.27 3.39
N ARG A 27 18.68 9.12 3.39
CA ARG A 27 19.11 8.45 2.14
C ARG A 27 17.94 7.92 1.32
N ASP A 28 16.94 7.34 1.98
CA ASP A 28 15.75 6.83 1.30
C ASP A 28 14.94 7.98 0.68
N GLN A 29 14.80 9.09 1.41
CA GLN A 29 14.15 10.28 0.86
C GLN A 29 14.90 10.86 -0.34
N VAL A 30 16.21 11.09 -0.24
CA VAL A 30 17.02 11.62 -1.36
C VAL A 30 16.95 10.72 -2.59
N PHE A 31 17.01 9.39 -2.40
CA PHE A 31 16.86 8.44 -3.50
C PHE A 31 15.50 8.57 -4.18
N LEU A 32 14.42 8.60 -3.41
CA LEU A 32 13.04 8.66 -3.93
C LEU A 32 12.76 10.00 -4.62
N GLU A 33 13.25 11.11 -4.08
CA GLU A 33 13.13 12.44 -4.70
C GLU A 33 13.86 12.54 -6.04
N GLN A 34 15.07 11.98 -6.12
CA GLN A 34 15.81 11.90 -7.37
C GLN A 34 15.06 11.02 -8.37
N ARG A 35 14.67 9.80 -7.98
CA ARG A 35 13.92 8.87 -8.83
C ARG A 35 12.65 9.52 -9.34
N PHE A 36 11.90 10.21 -8.47
CA PHE A 36 10.70 10.95 -8.83
C PHE A 36 10.99 11.96 -9.93
N SER A 37 12.04 12.78 -9.75
CA SER A 37 12.42 13.83 -10.71
C SER A 37 12.87 13.29 -12.06
N ASP A 38 13.40 12.07 -12.11
CA ASP A 38 13.89 11.43 -13.34
C ASP A 38 12.77 10.90 -14.26
N TRP A 39 11.52 10.82 -13.79
CA TRP A 39 10.39 10.41 -14.64
C TRP A 39 10.14 11.44 -15.75
N PRO A 40 9.81 11.04 -17.00
CA PRO A 40 9.43 9.69 -17.46
C PRO A 40 10.56 8.80 -17.95
N GLU A 41 11.83 9.17 -17.76
CA GLU A 41 13.00 8.51 -18.37
C GLU A 41 13.41 7.17 -17.72
N TRP A 42 12.49 6.51 -17.00
CA TRP A 42 12.77 5.27 -16.28
C TRP A 42 12.82 4.08 -17.24
N THR A 43 13.99 3.85 -17.83
CA THR A 43 14.23 2.73 -18.75
C THR A 43 14.38 1.38 -18.06
N LEU A 44 14.78 1.37 -16.78
CA LEU A 44 14.92 0.17 -15.96
C LEU A 44 14.15 0.32 -14.63
N PRO A 45 13.68 -0.79 -14.04
CA PRO A 45 13.09 -0.76 -12.71
C PRO A 45 14.06 -0.22 -11.67
N ALA A 46 13.55 0.54 -10.70
CA ALA A 46 14.35 0.99 -9.56
C ALA A 46 14.98 -0.21 -8.79
N PRO A 47 16.20 -0.05 -8.25
CA PRO A 47 16.87 -1.07 -7.42
C PRO A 47 16.26 -1.12 -6.01
N LEU A 48 14.99 -1.54 -5.92
CA LEU A 48 14.24 -1.62 -4.68
C LEU A 48 14.54 -2.92 -3.92
N PRO A 49 14.72 -2.88 -2.58
CA PRO A 49 14.88 -4.09 -1.79
C PRO A 49 13.61 -4.93 -1.80
N ARG A 50 13.77 -6.26 -1.81
CA ARG A 50 12.64 -7.20 -1.74
C ARG A 50 12.03 -7.18 -0.33
N PRO A 51 10.71 -6.93 -0.17
CA PRO A 51 10.07 -6.98 1.14
C PRO A 51 10.00 -8.42 1.67
N ARG A 52 10.04 -8.58 2.99
CA ARG A 52 9.78 -9.88 3.64
C ARG A 52 8.28 -10.21 3.55
N GLY A 53 7.90 -11.50 3.63
CA GLY A 53 6.52 -11.96 3.44
C GLY A 53 5.45 -11.27 4.29
N ARG A 54 5.79 -10.82 5.52
CA ARG A 54 4.89 -10.07 6.45
C ARG A 54 5.28 -8.60 6.66
N GLN A 55 6.22 -8.10 5.85
CA GLN A 55 6.61 -6.71 5.85
C GLN A 55 5.76 -5.98 4.81
N ASP A 56 4.93 -5.06 5.30
CA ASP A 56 4.09 -4.20 4.48
C ASP A 56 4.73 -2.81 4.35
N LEU A 57 4.20 -1.98 3.45
CA LEU A 57 4.52 -0.56 3.35
C LEU A 57 3.93 0.17 4.56
N ILE A 58 4.75 0.93 5.28
CA ILE A 58 4.32 1.67 6.45
C ILE A 58 3.98 3.10 6.05
N TYR A 59 2.76 3.53 6.36
CA TYR A 59 2.27 4.88 6.04
C TYR A 59 2.36 5.83 7.24
N PRO A 60 2.50 7.13 7.01
CA PRO A 60 2.38 8.15 8.04
C PRO A 60 1.02 8.14 8.74
N LYS A 61 1.00 8.53 10.02
CA LYS A 61 -0.22 8.56 10.85
C LYS A 61 -1.38 9.33 10.22
N TRP A 62 -1.11 10.34 9.40
CA TRP A 62 -2.14 11.14 8.74
C TRP A 62 -2.89 10.41 7.61
N PHE A 63 -2.50 9.17 7.26
CA PHE A 63 -3.30 8.27 6.41
C PHE A 63 -4.38 7.50 7.18
N ASP A 64 -4.38 7.51 8.52
CA ASP A 64 -5.27 6.65 9.31
C ASP A 64 -6.75 6.91 8.98
N GLY A 65 -7.48 5.84 8.66
CA GLY A 65 -8.91 5.89 8.31
C GLY A 65 -9.24 5.42 6.90
N THR A 66 -10.44 5.77 6.45
CA THR A 66 -10.95 5.45 5.10
C THR A 66 -11.13 6.73 4.30
N TRP A 67 -10.76 6.67 3.02
CA TRP A 67 -10.66 7.80 2.13
C TRP A 67 -11.40 7.51 0.83
N LYS A 68 -12.09 8.52 0.30
CA LYS A 68 -12.50 8.53 -1.10
C LYS A 68 -11.34 9.06 -1.92
N VAL A 69 -10.83 8.23 -2.82
CA VAL A 69 -9.73 8.55 -3.73
C VAL A 69 -10.30 8.95 -5.07
N ARG A 70 -9.87 10.09 -5.58
CA ARG A 70 -10.10 10.53 -6.96
C ARG A 70 -8.76 10.56 -7.69
N SER A 71 -8.63 9.83 -8.78
CA SER A 71 -7.42 9.75 -9.61
C SER A 71 -7.66 10.41 -10.97
N GLU A 72 -6.91 11.46 -11.27
CA GLU A 72 -6.93 12.14 -12.57
C GLU A 72 -5.69 11.77 -13.37
N GLN A 73 -5.87 11.28 -14.59
CA GLN A 73 -4.74 11.03 -15.49
C GLN A 73 -4.25 12.35 -16.09
N LEU A 74 -2.94 12.54 -16.06
CA LEU A 74 -2.27 13.72 -16.60
C LEU A 74 -1.47 13.35 -17.85
N ASP A 75 -1.37 14.29 -18.78
CA ASP A 75 -0.39 14.24 -19.86
C ASP A 75 1.04 14.57 -19.38
N ASP A 76 2.02 14.48 -20.29
CA ASP A 76 3.43 14.75 -19.99
C ASP A 76 3.69 16.19 -19.52
N ARG A 77 2.75 17.12 -19.79
CA ARG A 77 2.82 18.52 -19.36
C ARG A 77 2.13 18.75 -18.01
N GLY A 78 1.51 17.73 -17.45
CA GLY A 78 0.78 17.79 -16.18
C GLY A 78 -0.64 18.34 -16.31
N HIS A 79 -1.22 18.33 -17.51
CA HIS A 79 -2.61 18.74 -17.71
C HIS A 79 -3.54 17.52 -17.68
N PRO A 80 -4.77 17.64 -17.15
CA PRO A 80 -5.75 16.58 -17.24
C PRO A 80 -5.98 16.14 -18.69
N GLN A 81 -5.88 14.84 -18.92
CA GLN A 81 -6.10 14.27 -20.25
C GLN A 81 -7.56 14.44 -20.65
N SER A 82 -7.81 15.14 -21.76
CA SER A 82 -9.18 15.45 -22.20
C SER A 82 -9.93 14.17 -22.61
N GLY A 83 -11.12 14.00 -22.04
CA GLY A 83 -12.01 12.86 -22.33
C GLY A 83 -11.94 11.72 -21.31
N ASP A 84 -10.97 11.75 -20.39
CA ASP A 84 -10.85 10.75 -19.33
C ASP A 84 -11.61 11.20 -18.07
N GLU A 85 -12.63 10.44 -17.67
CA GLU A 85 -13.29 10.67 -16.39
C GLU A 85 -12.37 10.22 -15.25
N PRO A 86 -12.18 11.06 -14.21
CA PRO A 86 -11.37 10.69 -13.07
C PRO A 86 -11.91 9.43 -12.36
N LEU A 87 -11.02 8.46 -12.17
CA LEU A 87 -11.36 7.24 -11.45
C LEU A 87 -11.66 7.56 -9.98
N SER A 88 -12.82 7.14 -9.48
CA SER A 88 -13.19 7.28 -8.07
C SER A 88 -13.28 5.92 -7.40
N HIS A 89 -12.59 5.74 -6.27
CA HIS A 89 -12.61 4.52 -5.48
C HIS A 89 -12.35 4.83 -4.00
N HIS A 90 -12.20 3.80 -3.17
CA HIS A 90 -11.91 3.93 -1.75
C HIS A 90 -10.55 3.34 -1.41
N ALA A 91 -9.89 3.95 -0.42
CA ALA A 91 -8.68 3.41 0.21
C ALA A 91 -8.84 3.45 1.72
N ARG A 92 -8.33 2.43 2.40
CA ARG A 92 -8.35 2.29 3.85
C ARG A 92 -6.95 1.98 4.36
N PHE A 93 -6.60 2.63 5.46
CA PHE A 93 -5.37 2.42 6.19
C PHE A 93 -5.71 2.18 7.65
N ARG A 94 -5.00 1.24 8.28
CA ARG A 94 -5.31 0.74 9.62
C ARG A 94 -4.06 0.23 10.30
N LEU A 95 -4.05 0.27 11.62
CA LEU A 95 -2.98 -0.31 12.41
C LEU A 95 -2.98 -1.84 12.26
N ASN A 96 -1.81 -2.42 12.00
CA ASN A 96 -1.58 -3.85 12.07
C ASN A 96 -1.34 -4.29 13.54
N GLN A 97 -1.11 -5.59 13.76
CA GLN A 97 -0.86 -6.14 15.10
C GLN A 97 0.42 -5.62 15.77
N ARG A 98 1.35 -5.06 15.01
CA ARG A 98 2.59 -4.44 15.50
C ARG A 98 2.44 -2.95 15.80
N GLY A 99 1.28 -2.37 15.50
CA GLY A 99 1.04 -0.93 15.63
C GLY A 99 1.58 -0.09 14.48
N ASP A 100 1.97 -0.71 13.36
CA ASP A 100 2.32 0.04 12.14
C ASP A 100 1.04 0.36 11.37
N LEU A 101 0.92 1.58 10.83
CA LEU A 101 -0.18 1.94 9.93
C LEU A 101 0.11 1.39 8.53
N VAL A 102 -0.75 0.51 8.04
CA VAL A 102 -0.61 -0.16 6.74
C VAL A 102 -1.88 -0.01 5.92
N GLY A 103 -1.79 -0.20 4.60
CA GLY A 103 -2.96 -0.27 3.74
C GLY A 103 -3.77 -1.55 3.97
N ASP A 104 -5.10 -1.46 3.97
CA ASP A 104 -5.99 -2.63 3.90
C ASP A 104 -5.96 -3.18 2.47
N ARG A 105 -4.94 -3.99 2.16
CA ARG A 105 -4.61 -4.41 0.80
C ARG A 105 -5.78 -5.05 0.05
N VAL A 106 -6.52 -5.96 0.68
CA VAL A 106 -7.66 -6.63 0.03
C VAL A 106 -8.76 -5.62 -0.27
N PHE A 107 -9.12 -4.76 0.70
CA PHE A 107 -10.12 -3.72 0.50
C PHE A 107 -9.70 -2.72 -0.59
N ASN A 108 -8.46 -2.23 -0.54
CA ASN A 108 -7.93 -1.24 -1.49
C ASN A 108 -7.87 -1.80 -2.91
N ALA A 109 -7.32 -3.01 -3.07
CA ALA A 109 -7.21 -3.68 -4.35
C ALA A 109 -8.59 -4.02 -4.95
N HIS A 110 -9.53 -4.48 -4.11
CA HIS A 110 -10.91 -4.68 -4.56
C HIS A 110 -11.55 -3.36 -5.01
N SER A 111 -11.43 -2.29 -4.21
CA SER A 111 -12.10 -1.03 -4.52
C SER A 111 -11.59 -0.38 -5.80
N VAL A 112 -10.27 -0.36 -6.03
CA VAL A 112 -9.71 0.17 -7.29
C VAL A 112 -10.02 -0.76 -8.47
N GLY A 113 -9.96 -2.08 -8.26
CA GLY A 113 -10.28 -3.07 -9.29
C GLY A 113 -11.74 -3.00 -9.73
N GLU A 114 -12.68 -2.82 -8.80
CA GLU A 114 -14.10 -2.64 -9.09
C GLU A 114 -14.34 -1.34 -9.86
N ALA A 115 -13.69 -0.24 -9.47
CA ALA A 115 -13.81 1.03 -10.17
C ALA A 115 -13.29 0.95 -11.63
N LEU A 116 -12.22 0.19 -11.87
CA LEU A 116 -11.61 0.04 -13.20
C LEU A 116 -12.31 -1.02 -14.08
N LEU A 117 -12.70 -2.14 -13.49
CA LEU A 117 -13.13 -3.34 -14.21
C LEU A 117 -14.63 -3.60 -14.08
N GLY A 118 -15.31 -2.90 -13.16
CA GLY A 118 -16.71 -3.10 -12.85
C GLY A 118 -17.01 -4.57 -12.56
N THR A 119 -18.06 -5.09 -13.19
CA THR A 119 -18.49 -6.49 -13.02
C THR A 119 -17.52 -7.53 -13.59
N GLN A 120 -16.41 -7.14 -14.22
CA GLN A 120 -15.38 -8.09 -14.66
C GLN A 120 -14.55 -8.60 -13.48
N LEU A 121 -14.41 -7.82 -12.40
CA LEU A 121 -13.80 -8.27 -11.16
C LEU A 121 -14.80 -9.16 -10.39
N LEU A 122 -14.36 -10.35 -9.99
CA LEU A 122 -15.17 -11.30 -9.22
C LEU A 122 -14.76 -11.33 -7.75
N SER A 123 -13.46 -11.36 -7.48
CA SER A 123 -12.93 -11.35 -6.11
C SER A 123 -11.49 -10.84 -6.07
N VAL A 124 -11.05 -10.39 -4.89
CA VAL A 124 -9.65 -10.19 -4.55
C VAL A 124 -9.35 -10.97 -3.27
N GLU A 125 -8.31 -11.78 -3.32
CA GLU A 125 -7.86 -12.66 -2.24
C GLU A 125 -6.40 -12.33 -1.90
N GLN A 126 -6.01 -12.52 -0.64
CA GLN A 126 -4.64 -12.37 -0.17
C GLN A 126 -4.31 -13.47 0.81
N ASP A 127 -3.11 -14.04 0.69
CA ASP A 127 -2.56 -14.99 1.64
C ASP A 127 -2.13 -14.24 2.93
N PRO A 128 -2.62 -14.63 4.12
CA PRO A 128 -2.29 -13.96 5.37
C PRO A 128 -0.80 -14.00 5.74
N ASP A 129 -0.04 -14.98 5.23
CA ASP A 129 1.40 -15.13 5.47
C ASP A 129 2.25 -14.46 4.39
N GLN A 130 1.64 -14.07 3.26
CA GLN A 130 2.27 -13.40 2.13
C GLN A 130 1.50 -12.12 1.78
N VAL A 131 1.65 -11.09 2.61
CA VAL A 131 0.89 -9.82 2.45
C VAL A 131 1.20 -9.12 1.13
N ASN A 132 2.36 -9.43 0.54
CA ASN A 132 2.81 -8.86 -0.72
C ASN A 132 2.24 -9.56 -1.95
N ARG A 133 1.42 -10.62 -1.82
CA ARG A 133 0.84 -11.39 -2.93
C ARG A 133 -0.68 -11.36 -2.89
N GLN A 134 -1.30 -10.87 -3.95
CA GLN A 134 -2.75 -10.78 -4.11
C GLN A 134 -3.20 -11.50 -5.37
N LEU A 135 -4.39 -12.10 -5.32
CA LEU A 135 -5.01 -12.81 -6.42
C LEU A 135 -6.36 -12.16 -6.73
N ALA A 136 -6.50 -11.59 -7.92
CA ALA A 136 -7.78 -11.09 -8.42
C ALA A 136 -8.37 -12.10 -9.40
N ARG A 137 -9.60 -12.56 -9.13
CA ARG A 137 -10.36 -13.41 -10.07
C ARG A 137 -11.19 -12.52 -10.98
N LEU A 138 -11.11 -12.78 -12.27
CA LEU A 138 -11.82 -12.04 -13.30
C LEU A 138 -12.75 -12.98 -14.06
N LYS A 139 -13.76 -12.43 -14.75
CA LYS A 139 -14.60 -13.21 -15.65
C LYS A 139 -13.78 -13.88 -16.76
N GLY A 140 -14.29 -15.01 -17.26
CA GLY A 140 -13.65 -15.77 -18.35
C GLY A 140 -12.46 -16.63 -17.90
N ASP A 141 -12.50 -17.14 -16.65
CA ASP A 141 -11.44 -17.97 -16.04
C ASP A 141 -10.06 -17.31 -16.06
N LEU A 142 -10.05 -15.97 -15.98
CA LEU A 142 -8.84 -15.17 -15.88
C LEU A 142 -8.51 -14.92 -14.40
N MET A 143 -7.22 -14.97 -14.08
CA MET A 143 -6.73 -14.66 -12.73
C MET A 143 -5.49 -13.78 -12.84
N LEU A 144 -5.52 -12.62 -12.19
CA LEU A 144 -4.38 -11.73 -12.09
C LEU A 144 -3.70 -11.92 -10.73
N GLU A 145 -2.50 -12.48 -10.73
CA GLU A 145 -1.62 -12.51 -9.57
C GLU A 145 -0.76 -11.25 -9.57
N THR A 146 -0.79 -10.50 -8.46
CA THR A 146 0.07 -9.33 -8.24
C THR A 146 0.95 -9.58 -7.02
N THR A 147 2.28 -9.51 -7.21
CA THR A 147 3.26 -9.68 -6.13
C THR A 147 4.18 -8.46 -6.05
N VAL A 148 4.27 -7.79 -4.89
CA VAL A 148 5.28 -6.75 -4.67
C VAL A 148 6.64 -7.41 -4.51
N ILE A 149 7.53 -7.17 -5.48
CA ILE A 149 8.87 -7.77 -5.55
C ILE A 149 9.98 -6.82 -5.14
N GLY A 150 9.68 -5.52 -5.02
CA GLY A 150 10.58 -4.49 -4.52
C GLY A 150 9.78 -3.34 -3.91
N ARG A 151 10.28 -2.75 -2.83
CA ARG A 151 9.65 -1.60 -2.16
C ARG A 151 10.68 -0.67 -1.53
N ARG A 152 10.38 0.63 -1.50
CA ARG A 152 11.02 1.58 -0.59
C ARG A 152 10.04 2.67 -0.20
N GLU A 153 10.17 3.20 1.01
CA GLU A 153 9.42 4.35 1.50
C GLU A 153 10.35 5.35 2.17
N SER A 154 10.02 6.63 2.12
CA SER A 154 10.65 7.63 2.99
C SER A 154 10.19 7.42 4.44
N ASN A 155 10.87 8.01 5.42
CA ASN A 155 10.48 7.86 6.82
C ASN A 155 9.01 8.28 7.07
N PRO A 156 8.13 7.35 7.52
CA PRO A 156 6.71 7.64 7.70
C PRO A 156 6.40 8.50 8.94
N ARG A 157 7.38 8.71 9.82
CA ARG A 157 7.21 9.48 11.07
C ARG A 157 7.58 10.94 10.91
N GLU A 158 8.23 11.31 9.82
CA GLU A 158 8.81 12.63 9.60
C GLU A 158 8.23 13.28 8.34
N GLY A 159 8.33 14.61 8.28
CA GLY A 159 8.04 15.37 7.07
C GLY A 159 6.56 15.71 6.81
N ALA A 160 6.37 16.75 6.00
CA ALA A 160 5.08 17.09 5.40
C ALA A 160 4.80 16.31 4.10
N VAL A 161 5.83 15.64 3.59
CA VAL A 161 5.86 14.88 2.33
C VAL A 161 6.25 13.45 2.65
N PHE A 162 5.62 12.50 1.97
CA PHE A 162 5.93 11.08 2.08
C PHE A 162 6.04 10.47 0.68
N PHE A 163 7.07 9.67 0.45
CA PHE A 163 7.26 8.92 -0.79
C PHE A 163 7.08 7.42 -0.54
N SER A 164 6.43 6.74 -1.48
CA SER A 164 6.43 5.29 -1.56
C SER A 164 6.70 4.82 -2.98
N ASP A 165 7.58 3.86 -3.14
CA ASP A 165 7.87 3.17 -4.40
C ASP A 165 7.64 1.67 -4.24
N GLU A 166 6.83 1.10 -5.12
CA GLU A 166 6.63 -0.35 -5.21
C GLU A 166 6.83 -0.84 -6.65
N LEU A 167 7.61 -1.91 -6.79
CA LEU A 167 7.73 -2.68 -8.02
C LEU A 167 6.90 -3.96 -7.87
N ALA A 168 5.80 -4.05 -8.62
CA ALA A 168 4.91 -5.20 -8.65
C ALA A 168 5.18 -6.09 -9.87
N LEU A 169 5.24 -7.40 -9.65
CA LEU A 169 5.15 -8.42 -10.68
C LEU A 169 3.69 -8.79 -10.86
N GLN A 170 3.20 -8.72 -12.10
CA GLN A 170 1.86 -9.13 -12.46
C GLN A 170 1.93 -10.33 -13.39
N VAL A 171 1.21 -11.39 -13.04
CA VAL A 171 1.05 -12.59 -13.85
C VAL A 171 -0.43 -12.79 -14.13
N LEU A 172 -0.82 -12.63 -15.40
CA LEU A 172 -2.17 -12.93 -15.83
C LEU A 172 -2.24 -14.37 -16.31
N HIS A 173 -2.99 -15.19 -15.57
CA HIS A 173 -3.30 -16.56 -15.90
C HIS A 173 -4.62 -16.66 -16.68
N GLY A 174 -4.68 -17.62 -17.59
CA GLY A 174 -5.86 -17.94 -18.39
C GLY A 174 -5.62 -19.18 -19.25
N PRO A 175 -6.45 -19.42 -20.28
CA PRO A 175 -6.31 -20.58 -21.18
C PRO A 175 -5.05 -20.54 -22.05
N ALA A 176 -4.49 -19.35 -22.29
CA ALA A 176 -3.26 -19.13 -23.05
C ALA A 176 -2.02 -19.12 -22.14
N ALA A 177 -0.84 -18.97 -22.74
CA ALA A 177 0.39 -18.76 -21.99
C ALA A 177 0.25 -17.55 -21.03
N PRO A 178 0.72 -17.64 -19.77
CA PRO A 178 0.64 -16.53 -18.83
C PRO A 178 1.36 -15.30 -19.36
N ARG A 179 0.73 -14.13 -19.23
CA ARG A 179 1.37 -12.85 -19.56
C ARG A 179 2.00 -12.27 -18.30
N ILE A 180 3.21 -11.75 -18.44
CA ILE A 180 3.97 -11.19 -17.33
C ILE A 180 4.30 -9.72 -17.58
N SER A 181 4.02 -8.89 -16.58
CA SER A 181 4.35 -7.47 -16.57
C SER A 181 5.00 -7.10 -15.25
N ARG A 182 5.90 -6.10 -15.27
CA ARG A 182 6.39 -5.46 -14.04
C ARG A 182 5.96 -4.01 -14.03
N ILE A 183 5.29 -3.58 -12.97
CA ILE A 183 4.79 -2.20 -12.84
C ILE A 183 5.50 -1.55 -11.68
N GLU A 184 6.26 -0.48 -11.96
CA GLU A 184 6.81 0.40 -10.94
C GLU A 184 5.80 1.52 -10.68
N THR A 185 5.49 1.77 -9.41
CA THR A 185 4.59 2.85 -8.97
C THR A 185 5.27 3.63 -7.85
N LEU A 186 5.65 4.87 -8.15
CA LEU A 186 6.21 5.81 -7.20
C LEU A 186 5.23 6.95 -6.99
N THR A 187 4.90 7.22 -5.73
CA THR A 187 3.95 8.25 -5.36
C THR A 187 4.57 9.21 -4.36
N ARG A 188 4.45 10.51 -4.65
CA ARG A 188 4.73 11.58 -3.71
C ARG A 188 3.42 12.05 -3.10
N TYR A 189 3.29 11.94 -1.79
CA TYR A 189 2.12 12.37 -1.03
C TYR A 189 2.44 13.61 -0.19
N GLU A 190 1.44 14.46 -0.01
CA GLU A 190 1.49 15.59 0.91
C GLU A 190 0.11 15.87 1.50
N ARG A 191 0.08 16.54 2.65
CA ARG A 191 -1.18 17.00 3.25
C ARG A 191 -1.65 18.27 2.55
N CYS A 192 -2.89 18.28 2.07
CA CYS A 192 -3.53 19.44 1.46
C CYS A 192 -4.82 19.77 2.23
N GLY A 193 -4.64 20.39 3.41
CA GLY A 193 -5.72 20.63 4.37
C GLY A 193 -6.12 19.35 5.11
N ALA A 194 -7.40 18.98 5.01
CA ALA A 194 -7.93 17.72 5.58
C ALA A 194 -7.77 16.52 4.63
N ALA A 195 -7.41 16.76 3.37
CA ALA A 195 -7.17 15.74 2.36
C ALA A 195 -5.68 15.38 2.27
N ILE A 196 -5.41 14.30 1.54
CA ILE A 196 -4.06 13.95 1.06
C ILE A 196 -4.04 14.18 -0.44
N CYS A 197 -3.05 14.91 -0.91
CA CYS A 197 -2.80 15.10 -2.32
C CYS A 197 -1.60 14.25 -2.72
N ALA A 198 -1.64 13.67 -3.91
CA ALA A 198 -0.53 12.87 -4.40
C ALA A 198 -0.26 13.06 -5.88
N ASP A 199 1.00 12.96 -6.26
CA ASP A 199 1.46 12.83 -7.65
C ASP A 199 2.05 11.43 -7.78
N GLN A 200 1.34 10.57 -8.52
CA GLN A 200 1.68 9.17 -8.73
C GLN A 200 2.22 9.01 -10.15
N ARG A 201 3.36 8.33 -10.26
CA ARG A 201 4.04 8.05 -11.52
C ARG A 201 4.20 6.55 -11.67
N GLN A 202 3.88 6.03 -12.84
CA GLN A 202 3.99 4.61 -13.14
C GLN A 202 4.79 4.39 -14.42
N VAL A 203 5.52 3.27 -14.44
CA VAL A 203 6.13 2.72 -15.66
C VAL A 203 5.94 1.21 -15.69
N SER A 204 5.53 0.73 -16.85
CA SER A 204 5.44 -0.69 -17.16
C SER A 204 6.73 -1.16 -17.81
N HIS A 205 7.34 -2.20 -17.26
CA HIS A 205 8.58 -2.81 -17.73
C HIS A 205 8.32 -4.21 -18.27
N ALA A 206 9.16 -4.68 -19.20
CA ALA A 206 9.15 -6.07 -19.66
C ALA A 206 9.21 -7.07 -18.49
N GLY A 207 8.53 -8.20 -18.66
CA GLY A 207 8.60 -9.35 -17.77
C GLY A 207 9.94 -10.09 -17.91
N PRO A 208 10.46 -10.71 -16.84
CA PRO A 208 11.67 -11.52 -16.93
C PRO A 208 11.43 -12.84 -17.67
N GLY A 209 12.16 -13.10 -18.76
CA GLY A 209 12.37 -14.45 -19.34
C GLY A 209 11.17 -15.13 -20.01
N LEU A 210 10.04 -14.44 -20.20
CA LEU A 210 8.85 -14.93 -20.91
C LEU A 210 8.36 -13.88 -21.92
N GLU A 211 7.43 -14.26 -22.81
CA GLU A 211 6.77 -13.29 -23.70
C GLU A 211 6.13 -12.19 -22.84
N SER A 212 6.77 -11.03 -22.86
CA SER A 212 6.27 -9.84 -22.19
C SER A 212 5.04 -9.36 -22.93
N ASP A 213 4.11 -8.75 -22.20
CA ASP A 213 3.04 -8.01 -22.86
C ASP A 213 3.67 -6.77 -23.52
N SER A 214 4.10 -6.91 -24.77
CA SER A 214 4.78 -5.85 -25.54
C SER A 214 3.89 -4.63 -25.74
N THR A 215 2.58 -4.75 -25.48
CA THR A 215 1.65 -3.62 -25.50
C THR A 215 1.75 -2.75 -24.25
N LEU A 216 2.41 -3.22 -23.20
CA LEU A 216 2.59 -2.52 -21.93
C LEU A 216 4.02 -2.02 -21.71
N GLU A 217 5.03 -2.68 -22.29
CA GLU A 217 6.43 -2.30 -22.09
C GLU A 217 6.72 -0.83 -22.46
N GLY A 218 7.41 -0.12 -21.56
CA GLY A 218 7.80 1.28 -21.73
C GLY A 218 6.66 2.28 -21.54
N ARG A 219 5.42 1.84 -21.27
CA ARG A 219 4.32 2.77 -21.02
C ARG A 219 4.49 3.45 -19.67
N SER A 220 4.59 4.77 -19.73
CA SER A 220 4.54 5.65 -18.57
C SER A 220 3.14 6.23 -18.39
N SER A 221 2.76 6.52 -17.15
CA SER A 221 1.55 7.28 -16.83
C SER A 221 1.77 8.10 -15.57
N ARG A 222 1.05 9.22 -15.49
CA ARG A 222 1.05 10.12 -14.34
C ARG A 222 -0.37 10.39 -13.89
N PHE A 223 -0.58 10.39 -12.58
CA PHE A 223 -1.87 10.66 -11.98
C PHE A 223 -1.76 11.70 -10.87
N GLN A 224 -2.70 12.62 -10.82
CA GLN A 224 -2.96 13.43 -9.64
C GLN A 224 -4.05 12.78 -8.80
N LEU A 225 -3.74 12.47 -7.55
CA LEU A 225 -4.65 11.84 -6.60
C LEU A 225 -5.09 12.86 -5.56
N THR A 226 -6.38 12.79 -5.21
CA THR A 226 -6.92 13.45 -4.01
C THR A 226 -7.64 12.41 -3.17
N LEU A 227 -7.18 12.21 -1.94
CA LEU A 227 -7.82 11.37 -0.95
C LEU A 227 -8.56 12.28 0.02
N THR A 228 -9.88 12.26 -0.04
CA THR A 228 -10.77 13.00 0.87
C THR A 228 -11.22 12.06 1.98
N PRO A 229 -11.13 12.45 3.26
CA PRO A 229 -11.52 11.56 4.35
C PRO A 229 -13.02 11.30 4.25
N LEU A 230 -13.38 10.02 4.25
CA LEU A 230 -14.77 9.63 4.50
C LEU A 230 -14.94 9.71 6.00
N SER A 231 -15.46 10.84 6.49
CA SER A 231 -15.84 11.00 7.88
C SER A 231 -16.52 9.69 8.34
N LEU A 232 -15.95 9.04 9.36
CA LEU A 232 -16.55 7.85 9.96
C LEU A 232 -17.97 8.24 10.36
N ASP A 233 -18.97 7.71 9.65
CA ASP A 233 -20.36 7.94 9.98
C ASP A 233 -20.57 7.47 11.43
N PRO A 234 -20.83 8.35 12.41
CA PRO A 234 -20.99 7.93 13.81
C PRO A 234 -22.28 7.13 14.02
N ALA A 235 -23.16 7.09 13.02
CA ALA A 235 -24.50 6.52 13.09
C ALA A 235 -24.57 4.99 12.92
N GLY A 236 -23.43 4.30 12.79
CA GLY A 236 -23.36 2.84 12.63
C GLY A 236 -23.31 2.03 13.93
N VAL A 237 -23.34 2.67 15.10
CA VAL A 237 -23.51 1.96 16.38
C VAL A 237 -25.01 1.84 16.65
N SER A 238 -25.66 0.87 16.00
CA SER A 238 -26.92 0.37 16.57
C SER A 238 -26.56 -0.24 17.92
N ALA A 239 -27.07 0.38 18.98
CA ALA A 239 -27.03 -0.21 20.31
C ALA A 239 -27.60 -1.65 20.23
N PRO A 240 -26.98 -2.65 20.88
CA PRO A 240 -27.55 -3.98 20.92
C PRO A 240 -28.97 -3.90 21.52
N PRO A 241 -29.92 -4.70 21.02
CA PRO A 241 -31.27 -4.71 21.55
C PRO A 241 -31.21 -5.02 23.04
N ALA A 242 -31.85 -4.18 23.86
CA ALA A 242 -31.99 -4.41 25.28
C ALA A 242 -32.67 -5.77 25.50
N ASP A 243 -31.95 -6.66 26.18
CA ASP A 243 -32.39 -8.02 26.48
C ASP A 243 -33.61 -7.95 27.41
N LEU A 244 -34.76 -8.36 26.90
CA LEU A 244 -35.99 -8.58 27.65
C LEU A 244 -35.86 -9.91 28.41
N ALA A 245 -35.25 -9.90 29.60
CA ALA A 245 -35.45 -10.95 30.58
C ALA A 245 -34.91 -10.54 31.96
N SER A 246 -35.79 -10.06 32.83
CA SER A 246 -35.69 -10.31 34.27
C SER A 246 -37.08 -10.24 34.86
N GLY A 247 -37.74 -11.39 34.89
CA GLY A 247 -38.87 -11.60 35.77
C GLY A 247 -38.40 -11.51 37.22
N THR A 248 -39.14 -10.77 38.04
CA THR A 248 -39.21 -11.06 39.47
C THR A 248 -40.63 -10.79 39.93
N THR A 249 -41.37 -11.89 40.04
CA THR A 249 -42.58 -11.99 40.85
C THR A 249 -42.18 -11.77 42.29
N THR A 250 -42.75 -10.74 42.92
CA THR A 250 -42.89 -10.73 44.38
C THR A 250 -44.27 -10.18 44.70
N ALA A 251 -45.16 -11.09 45.07
CA ALA A 251 -46.41 -10.80 45.73
C ALA A 251 -46.11 -10.44 47.19
N VAL A 252 -46.66 -9.33 47.69
CA VAL A 252 -47.02 -9.18 49.10
C VAL A 252 -48.35 -8.42 49.19
N SER A 253 -49.26 -9.05 49.93
CA SER A 253 -50.59 -8.66 50.37
C SER A 253 -50.62 -7.44 51.29
N GLY A 254 -51.77 -6.75 51.36
CA GLY A 254 -52.24 -6.17 52.63
C GLY A 254 -53.03 -4.86 52.55
N ASP A 255 -54.36 -4.98 52.63
CA ASP A 255 -55.32 -4.18 53.40
C ASP A 255 -55.15 -2.64 53.54
N ARG A 256 -56.02 -1.87 52.88
CA ARG A 256 -57.30 -1.38 53.42
C ARG A 256 -58.05 -0.53 52.39
#